data_AF-A0A3C1PDX5-F1
#
_entry.id   AF-A0A3C1PDX5-F1
#
_cell.length_a   1.000
_cell.length_b   1.000
_cell.length_c   1.000
_cell.angle_alpha   90.00
_cell.angle_beta   90.00
_cell.angle_gamma   90.00
#
_symmetry.space_group_name_H-M   'P 1'
#
loop_
_entity.id
_entity.type
_entity.pdbx_description
1 polymer ?
#
loop_
_entity_poly.entity_id
_entity_poly.type
_entity_poly.pdbx_seq_one_letter_code
_entity_poly.pdbx_strand_id
1 'polypeptide(L)' 'HPQHRNQEFDAKGLEGNVVSVITDWRGRPLSPNLPIVVDFGDKFKAHFREDELELIP' A
#
# COMPACT_ATOMS: atom_id res chain seq x y z
N HIS A 1 -11.46 0.55 0.65
CA HIS A 1 -11.72 1.33 -0.58
C HIS A 1 -12.81 2.39 -0.31
N PRO A 2 -12.59 3.68 -0.61
CA PRO A 2 -13.58 4.74 -0.34
C PRO A 2 -14.94 4.52 -1.02
N GLN A 3 -14.95 3.94 -2.23
CA GLN A 3 -16.19 3.64 -2.98
C GLN A 3 -16.86 2.31 -2.54
N HIS A 4 -16.14 1.42 -1.84
CA HIS A 4 -16.66 0.16 -1.29
C HIS A 4 -16.55 0.19 0.24
N ARG A 5 -17.19 1.18 0.86
CA ARG A 5 -17.11 1.36 2.32
C ARG A 5 -17.80 0.18 3.02
N ASN A 6 -17.10 -0.40 4.00
CA ASN A 6 -17.54 -1.56 4.80
C ASN A 6 -17.89 -2.81 3.99
N GLN A 7 -17.41 -2.91 2.76
CA GLN A 7 -17.56 -4.08 1.90
C GLN A 7 -16.19 -4.68 1.61
N GLU A 8 -16.15 -6.00 1.42
CA GLU A 8 -14.97 -6.68 0.93
C GLU A 8 -14.60 -6.16 -0.46
N PHE A 9 -13.32 -5.90 -0.68
CA PHE A 9 -12.81 -5.43 -1.95
C PHE A 9 -11.39 -5.95 -2.13
N ASP A 10 -11.20 -6.78 -3.14
CA ASP A 10 -9.87 -7.28 -3.53
C ASP A 10 -9.21 -6.25 -4.46
N ALA A 11 -8.00 -5.83 -4.09
CA ALA A 11 -7.21 -4.86 -4.85
C ALA A 11 -6.30 -5.53 -5.91
N LYS A 12 -6.37 -6.85 -6.06
CA LYS A 12 -5.57 -7.60 -7.04
C LYS A 12 -5.84 -7.13 -8.46
N GLY A 13 -4.77 -6.82 -9.20
CA GLY A 13 -4.84 -6.32 -10.57
C GLY A 13 -5.04 -4.80 -10.70
N LEU A 14 -5.11 -4.08 -9.58
CA LEU A 14 -5.06 -2.62 -9.60
C LEU A 14 -3.62 -2.13 -9.71
N GLU A 15 -3.42 -1.07 -10.48
CA GLU A 15 -2.15 -0.39 -10.64
C GLU A 15 -2.14 0.89 -9.80
N GLY A 16 -1.01 1.19 -9.18
CA GLY A 16 -0.88 2.36 -8.31
C GLY A 16 0.58 2.78 -8.15
N ASN A 17 0.79 3.92 -7.51
CA ASN A 17 2.13 4.45 -7.30
C ASN A 17 2.59 4.20 -5.86
N VAL A 18 3.82 3.72 -5.70
CA VAL A 18 4.45 3.60 -4.38
C VAL A 18 4.73 5.00 -3.85
N VAL A 19 4.11 5.37 -2.73
CA VAL A 19 4.24 6.70 -2.14
C VAL A 19 5.13 6.73 -0.90
N SER A 20 5.32 5.58 -0.24
CA SER A 20 6.18 5.49 0.93
C SER A 20 6.59 4.04 1.20
N VAL A 21 7.78 3.85 1.76
CA VAL A 21 8.25 2.57 2.30
C VAL A 21 8.63 2.81 3.76
N ILE A 22 7.84 2.25 4.67
CA ILE A 22 7.96 2.47 6.10
C ILE A 22 9.10 1.59 6.64
N THR A 23 10.24 2.20 6.95
CA THR A 23 11.41 1.52 7.54
C THR A 23 11.86 2.16 8.84
N ASP A 24 11.72 3.48 8.95
CA ASP A 24 12.00 4.23 10.17
C ASP A 24 10.89 5.22 10.50
N TRP A 25 10.84 5.61 11.76
CA TRP A 25 10.09 6.79 12.21
C TRP A 25 10.97 7.65 13.10
N ARG A 26 11.35 8.82 12.59
CA ARG A 26 12.16 9.82 13.32
C ARG A 26 13.45 9.20 13.90
N GLY A 27 14.10 8.34 13.12
CA GLY A 27 15.34 7.66 13.54
C GLY A 27 15.14 6.45 14.44
N ARG A 28 13.90 6.04 14.71
CA ARG A 28 13.59 4.74 15.35
C ARG A 28 13.24 3.72 14.26
N PRO A 29 14.00 2.61 14.14
CA PRO A 29 13.65 1.56 13.19
C PRO A 29 12.29 0.97 13.54
N LEU A 30 11.46 0.79 12.53
CA LEU A 30 10.17 0.13 12.63
C LEU A 30 10.23 -1.22 11.90
N SER A 31 9.41 -2.16 12.35
CA SER A 31 9.26 -3.47 11.71
C SER A 31 7.81 -3.70 11.28
N PRO A 32 7.26 -2.88 10.36
CA PRO A 32 5.91 -3.09 9.85
C PRO A 32 5.87 -4.34 8.97
N ASN A 33 4.86 -5.18 9.16
CA ASN A 33 4.66 -6.39 8.35
C ASN A 33 4.19 -6.09 6.91
N LEU A 34 3.73 -4.85 6.64
CA LEU A 34 3.29 -4.32 5.35
C LEU A 34 3.95 -2.94 5.13
N PRO A 35 5.24 -2.88 4.78
CA PRO A 35 6.00 -1.64 4.76
C PRO A 35 5.64 -0.71 3.58
N ILE A 36 5.15 -1.25 2.46
CA ILE A 36 4.98 -0.48 1.23
C ILE A 36 3.60 0.14 1.20
N VAL A 37 3.54 1.46 1.07
CA VAL A 37 2.29 2.22 0.92
C VAL A 37 2.11 2.55 -0.56
N VAL A 38 1.01 2.05 -1.13
CA VAL A 38 0.62 2.31 -2.52
C VAL A 38 -0.60 3.22 -2.54
N ASP A 39 -0.58 4.23 -3.42
CA ASP A 39 -1.71 5.10 -3.74
C ASP A 39 -2.32 4.69 -5.08
N PHE A 40 -3.60 4.30 -5.04
CA PHE A 40 -4.39 3.91 -6.20
C PHE A 40 -5.26 5.05 -6.73
N GLY A 41 -5.15 6.26 -6.17
CA GLY A 41 -6.03 7.38 -6.50
C GLY A 41 -7.31 7.41 -5.65
N ASP A 42 -8.15 8.42 -5.84
CA ASP A 42 -9.42 8.62 -5.11
C ASP A 42 -9.31 8.54 -3.58
N LYS A 43 -8.15 8.93 -3.03
CA LYS A 43 -7.82 8.82 -1.59
C LYS A 43 -7.76 7.37 -1.08
N PHE A 44 -7.63 6.38 -1.98
CA PHE A 44 -7.39 4.99 -1.62
C PHE A 44 -5.88 4.72 -1.53
N LYS A 45 -5.42 4.60 -0.29
CA LYS A 45 -4.06 4.15 0.03
C LYS A 45 -4.13 2.85 0.81
N ALA A 46 -3.28 1.89 0.47
CA ALA A 46 -3.20 0.62 1.18
C ALA A 46 -1.74 0.20 1.39
N HIS A 47 -1.53 -0.68 2.36
CA HIS A 47 -0.22 -1.19 2.74
C HIS A 47 -0.06 -2.62 2.20
N PHE A 48 1.10 -2.94 1.65
CA PHE A 48 1.41 -4.22 1.03
C PHE A 48 2.79 -4.73 1.46
N ARG A 49 3.01 -6.02 1.24
CA ARG A 49 4.35 -6.61 1.23
C ARG A 49 5.02 -6.45 -0.12
N GLU A 50 6.32 -6.70 -0.13
CA GLU A 50 7.12 -6.80 -1.35
C GLU A 50 6.65 -7.95 -2.25
N ASP A 51 6.20 -9.07 -1.66
CA ASP A 51 5.73 -10.25 -2.42
C ASP A 51 4.31 -10.11 -3.01
N GLU A 52 3.56 -9.08 -2.60
CA GLU A 52 2.20 -8.83 -3.09
C GLU A 52 2.17 -7.86 -4.29
N LEU A 53 3.30 -7.23 -4.62
CA LEU A 53 3.41 -6.19 -5.64
C LEU A 53 4.33 -6.65 -6.78
N GLU A 54 4.02 -6.20 -7.99
CA GLU A 54 4.87 -6.37 -9.18
C GLU A 54 5.25 -4.99 -9.71
N LEU A 55 6.52 -4.82 -10.08
CA LEU A 55 7.01 -3.59 -10.70
C LEU A 55 6.60 -3.56 -12.18
N ILE A 56 5.85 -2.53 -12.54
CA ILE A 56 5.37 -2.30 -13.90
C ILE A 56 6.37 -1.35 -14.59
N PRO A 57 6.81 -1.65 -15.83
CA PRO A 57 7.84 -0.89 -16.55
C PRO A 57 7.41 0.51 -17.01
#